data_AF-A0A0A9A7A7-F1
#
_entry.id   AF-A0A0A9A7A7-F1
#
_cell.length_a   1.000
_cell.length_b   1.000
_cell.length_c   1.000
_cell.angle_alpha   90.00
_cell.angle_beta   90.00
_cell.angle_gamma   90.00
#
_symmetry.space_group_name_H-M   'P 1'
#
loop_
_entity.id
_entity.type
_entity.pdbx_description
1 polymer ?
#
loop_
_entity_poly.entity_id
_entity_poly.type
_entity_poly.pdbx_seq_one_letter_code
_entity_poly.pdbx_strand_id
1 'polypeptide(L)'
;MHSIIDNCAGSWPFVQANQLAHIGLRCAELSRRHRPDLTVDVWKVVESLMKVASMTARPLSCTTPSDDTCIPSYFICPILQVNDRHNISSIDI
;
A
#
# COMPACT_ATOMS: atom_id res chain seq x y z
N MET A 1 2.72 -9.15 -23.35
CA MET A 1 3.07 -8.49 -22.06
C MET A 1 2.12 -7.34 -21.73
N HIS A 2 1.83 -6.41 -22.64
CA HIS A 2 0.93 -5.26 -22.38
C HIS A 2 -0.55 -5.59 -22.08
N SER A 3 -0.99 -6.85 -22.23
CA SER A 3 -2.37 -7.26 -21.92
C SER A 3 -2.58 -7.62 -20.44
N ILE A 4 -1.51 -7.80 -19.66
CA ILE A 4 -1.57 -8.31 -18.28
C ILE A 4 -1.36 -7.16 -17.27
N ILE A 5 -0.81 -6.04 -17.74
CA ILE A 5 -0.41 -4.90 -16.93
C ILE A 5 -1.47 -3.81 -17.05
N ASP A 6 -1.82 -3.17 -15.93
CA ASP A 6 -2.70 -2.01 -15.94
C ASP A 6 -2.01 -0.83 -16.64
N ASN A 7 -2.49 -0.49 -17.84
CA ASN A 7 -1.96 0.61 -18.65
C ASN A 7 -2.24 1.99 -18.02
N CYS A 8 -3.21 2.10 -17.11
CA CYS A 8 -3.53 3.35 -16.40
C CYS A 8 -2.47 3.70 -15.33
N ALA A 9 -1.70 2.72 -14.87
CA ALA A 9 -0.67 2.92 -13.84
C ALA A 9 0.64 3.54 -14.37
N GLY A 10 0.68 3.93 -15.65
CA GLY A 10 1.85 4.54 -16.28
C GLY A 10 2.95 3.53 -16.61
N SER A 11 4.21 3.96 -16.54
CA SER A 11 5.35 3.10 -16.84
C SER A 11 5.67 2.17 -15.66
N TRP A 12 5.45 0.88 -15.83
CA TRP A 12 5.85 -0.12 -14.85
C TRP A 12 7.36 -0.36 -14.87
N PRO A 13 8.05 -0.25 -13.72
CA PRO A 13 9.47 -0.55 -13.67
C PRO A 13 9.65 -2.07 -13.81
N PHE A 14 10.28 -2.48 -14.91
CA PHE A 14 10.27 -3.87 -15.38
C PHE A 14 10.76 -4.88 -14.33
N VAL A 15 11.85 -4.56 -13.63
CA VAL A 15 12.47 -5.47 -12.65
C VAL A 15 11.51 -5.77 -11.49
N GLN A 16 10.91 -4.73 -10.93
CA GLN A 16 9.97 -4.79 -9.82
C GLN A 16 8.66 -5.44 -10.25
N ALA A 17 8.16 -5.09 -11.45
CA ALA A 17 6.96 -5.71 -12.03
C ALA A 17 7.16 -7.22 -12.24
N ASN A 18 8.33 -7.64 -12.73
CA ASN A 18 8.67 -9.05 -12.91
C ASN A 18 8.77 -9.80 -11.57
N GLN A 19 9.39 -9.19 -10.54
CA GLN A 19 9.44 -9.75 -9.19
C GLN A 19 8.02 -9.92 -8.60
N LEU A 20 7.16 -8.92 -8.76
CA LEU A 20 5.77 -8.95 -8.30
C LEU A 20 4.97 -10.04 -9.04
N ALA A 21 5.13 -10.15 -10.35
CA ALA A 21 4.47 -11.18 -11.15
C ALA A 21 4.92 -12.59 -10.72
N HIS A 22 6.22 -12.77 -10.44
CA HIS A 22 6.77 -14.07 -10.04
C HIS A 22 6.24 -14.52 -8.66
N ILE A 23 6.21 -13.63 -7.67
CA ILE A 23 5.62 -13.97 -6.36
C ILE A 23 4.11 -14.18 -6.46
N GLY A 24 3.40 -13.38 -7.28
CA GLY A 24 1.98 -13.55 -7.56
C GLY A 24 1.66 -14.91 -8.19
N LEU A 25 2.47 -15.37 -9.15
CA LEU A 25 2.33 -16.68 -9.77
C LEU A 25 2.50 -17.81 -8.74
N ARG A 26 3.53 -17.72 -7.88
CA ARG A 26 3.74 -18.68 -6.79
C ARG A 26 2.56 -18.73 -5.82
N CYS A 27 1.96 -17.58 -5.49
CA CYS A 27 0.75 -17.51 -4.67
C CYS A 27 -0.46 -18.18 -5.34
N ALA A 28 -0.56 -18.09 -6.68
CA ALA A 28 -1.62 -18.67 -7.48
C ALA A 28 -1.46 -20.17 -7.79
N GLU A 29 -0.39 -20.80 -7.28
CA GLU A 29 -0.12 -22.22 -7.50
C GLU A 29 -1.33 -23.10 -7.11
N LEU A 30 -1.66 -24.08 -7.96
CA LEU A 30 -2.86 -24.90 -7.79
C LEU A 30 -2.75 -25.76 -6.52
N SER A 31 -1.54 -26.22 -6.24
CA SER A 31 -1.25 -27.00 -5.04
C SER A 31 -0.97 -26.07 -3.86
N ARG A 32 -1.86 -26.06 -2.86
CA ARG A 32 -1.69 -25.23 -1.65
C ARG A 32 -0.34 -25.45 -0.93
N ARG A 33 0.18 -26.68 -0.95
CA ARG A 33 1.47 -27.03 -0.33
C ARG A 33 2.70 -26.41 -1.01
N HIS A 34 2.56 -25.96 -2.27
CA HIS A 34 3.65 -25.30 -3.00
C HIS A 34 3.53 -23.77 -2.95
N ARG A 35 2.46 -23.24 -2.36
CA ARG A 35 2.31 -21.79 -2.18
C ARG A 35 3.32 -21.30 -1.14
N PRO A 36 3.89 -20.10 -1.34
CA PRO A 36 4.80 -19.46 -0.40
C PRO A 36 4.11 -19.20 0.95
N ASP A 37 4.91 -19.17 2.02
CA ASP A 37 4.44 -18.61 3.29
C ASP A 37 4.27 -17.09 3.18
N LEU A 38 3.13 -16.58 3.66
CA LEU A 38 2.81 -15.16 3.54
C LEU A 38 3.79 -14.28 4.31
N THR A 39 4.11 -14.66 5.55
CA THR A 39 4.90 -13.84 6.48
C THR A 39 6.40 -13.94 6.22
N VAL A 40 6.85 -15.07 5.68
CA VAL A 40 8.27 -15.36 5.46
C VAL A 40 8.68 -15.14 4.01
N ASP A 41 7.94 -15.67 3.04
CA ASP A 41 8.36 -15.65 1.64
C ASP A 41 7.77 -14.45 0.88
N VAL A 42 6.45 -14.25 1.00
CA VAL A 42 5.75 -13.18 0.26
C VAL A 42 6.10 -11.82 0.82
N TRP A 43 6.01 -11.65 2.15
CA TRP A 43 6.24 -10.37 2.79
C TRP A 43 7.63 -9.80 2.53
N LYS A 44 8.68 -10.63 2.56
CA LYS A 44 10.06 -10.20 2.25
C LYS A 44 10.18 -9.55 0.87
N VAL A 45 9.49 -10.10 -0.13
CA VAL A 45 9.50 -9.55 -1.49
C VAL A 45 8.65 -8.29 -1.56
N VAL A 46 7.41 -8.35 -1.07
CA VAL A 46 6.44 -7.25 -1.18
C VAL A 46 6.90 -6.02 -0.40
N GLU A 47 7.46 -6.20 0.81
CA GLU A 47 7.96 -5.09 1.62
C GLU A 47 9.13 -4.35 0.93
N SER A 48 10.04 -5.11 0.30
CA SER A 48 11.13 -4.53 -0.47
C SER A 48 10.61 -3.72 -1.67
N LEU A 49 9.65 -4.27 -2.41
CA LEU A 49 9.01 -3.58 -3.53
C LEU A 49 8.27 -2.32 -3.07
N MET A 50 7.59 -2.37 -1.92
CA MET A 50 6.90 -1.21 -1.35
C MET A 50 7.88 -0.10 -0.99
N LYS A 51 9.03 -0.42 -0.37
CA LYS A 51 10.07 0.57 -0.07
C LYS A 51 10.59 1.26 -1.33
N VAL A 52 10.84 0.50 -2.39
CA VAL A 52 11.25 1.06 -3.69
C VAL A 52 10.17 1.97 -4.25
N ALA A 53 8.91 1.51 -4.24
CA ALA A 53 7.78 2.29 -4.72
C ALA A 53 7.65 3.61 -3.95
N SER A 54 7.75 3.60 -2.62
CA SER A 54 7.69 4.80 -1.77
C SER A 54 8.81 5.81 -2.03
N MET A 55 10.00 5.36 -2.45
CA MET A 55 11.10 6.27 -2.83
C MET A 55 10.87 6.93 -4.19
N THR A 56 10.18 6.24 -5.10
CA THR A 56 9.91 6.72 -6.47
C THR A 56 8.57 7.42 -6.61
N ALA A 57 7.65 7.20 -5.66
CA ALA A 57 6.36 7.83 -5.65
C ALA A 57 6.54 9.33 -5.45
N ARG A 58 5.82 10.13 -6.25
CA ARG A 58 5.59 11.53 -5.86
C ARG A 58 5.00 11.50 -4.46
N PRO A 59 5.48 12.34 -3.52
CA PRO A 59 4.76 12.57 -2.29
C PRO A 59 3.31 12.82 -2.67
N LEU A 60 2.38 12.05 -2.08
CA LEU A 60 1.00 12.51 -2.02
C LEU A 60 1.11 13.85 -1.28
N SER A 61 1.00 14.96 -2.00
CA SER A 61 1.06 16.30 -1.42
C SER A 61 -0.14 16.44 -0.49
N CYS A 62 0.02 15.99 0.73
CA CYS A 62 -0.89 16.17 1.84
C CYS A 62 -0.08 16.88 2.91
N THR A 63 0.33 18.13 2.65
CA THR A 63 0.88 19.01 3.69
C THR A 63 0.95 20.44 3.19
N THR A 64 -0.15 21.18 3.38
CA THR A 64 -0.14 22.54 3.97
C THR A 64 -1.48 22.73 4.68
N PRO A 65 -1.52 23.18 5.95
CA PRO A 65 -2.76 23.50 6.65
C PRO A 65 -3.27 24.85 6.14
N SER A 66 -3.87 24.85 4.97
CA SER A 66 -4.90 25.81 4.59
C SER A 66 -6.20 25.01 4.52
N ASP A 67 -7.21 25.50 5.24
CA ASP A 67 -8.43 24.86 5.76
C ASP A 67 -9.28 23.95 4.81
N ASP A 68 -8.89 23.78 3.55
CA ASP A 68 -9.71 23.17 2.50
C ASP A 68 -9.13 21.89 1.85
N THR A 69 -8.05 21.29 2.39
CA THR A 69 -7.41 20.08 1.79
C THR A 69 -7.39 18.84 2.68
N CYS A 70 -8.19 18.81 3.74
CA CYS A 70 -8.36 17.59 4.53
C CYS A 70 -9.14 16.54 3.71
N ILE A 71 -8.61 15.31 3.64
CA ILE A 71 -9.32 14.16 3.07
C ILE A 71 -10.72 14.16 3.69
N PRO A 72 -11.78 14.27 2.88
CA PRO A 72 -13.12 14.36 3.45
C PRO A 72 -13.39 13.19 4.38
N SER A 73 -14.02 13.46 5.52
CA SER A 73 -14.19 12.48 6.60
C SER A 73 -14.92 11.21 6.17
N TYR A 74 -15.71 11.25 5.09
CA TYR A 74 -16.38 10.10 4.49
C TYR A 74 -15.44 9.15 3.73
N PHE A 75 -14.21 9.57 3.40
CA PHE A 75 -13.16 8.69 2.89
C PHE A 75 -12.32 8.05 4.00
N ILE A 76 -12.51 8.47 5.25
CA ILE A 76 -11.83 7.90 6.42
C ILE A 76 -12.81 6.96 7.11
N CYS A 77 -12.40 5.72 7.37
CA CYS A 77 -13.25 4.74 8.04
C CYS A 77 -13.76 5.28 9.39
N PRO A 78 -15.08 5.41 9.61
CA PRO A 78 -15.63 5.94 10.86
C PRO A 78 -15.21 5.15 12.10
N ILE A 79 -14.97 3.84 11.95
CA ILE A 79 -14.50 2.95 13.04
C ILE A 79 -13.11 3.39 13.54
N LEU A 80 -12.24 3.80 12.61
CA LEU A 80 -10.89 4.24 12.96
C LEU A 80 -10.90 5.64 13.60
N GLN A 81 -11.82 6.52 13.20
CA GLN A 81 -11.96 7.86 13.78
C GLN A 81 -12.42 7.85 15.25
N VAL A 82 -13.13 6.82 15.68
CA VAL A 82 -13.60 6.70 17.07
C VAL A 82 -12.45 6.30 18.00
N ASN A 83 -11.49 5.51 17.52
CA ASN A 83 -10.41 4.97 18.35
C ASN A 83 -9.30 5.99 18.67
N ASP A 84 -9.13 7.03 17.84
CA ASP A 84 -8.17 8.12 18.08
C ASP A 84 -8.63 9.14 19.14
N ARG A 85 -9.91 9.13 19.54
CA ARG A 85 -10.47 10.10 20.51
C ARG A 85 -10.09 9.82 21.97
N HIS A 86 -9.29 8.78 22.25
CA HIS A 86 -8.90 8.42 23.61
C HIS A 86 -7.49 8.88 24.04
N ASN A 87 -6.85 9.79 23.29
CA ASN A 87 -5.58 10.39 23.71
C ASN A 87 -5.59 11.92 23.73
N ILE A 88 -6.60 12.51 24.39
CA ILE A 88 -6.53 13.89 24.86
C ILE A 88 -6.82 13.87 26.36
N SER A 89 -5.82 13.45 27.13
CA SER A 89 -5.63 13.98 28.48
C SER A 89 -4.97 15.35 28.37
N SER A 90 -5.54 16.33 29.07
CA SER A 90 -5.10 17.73 29.28
C SER A 90 -5.65 18.79 28.34
N ILE A 91 -6.00 19.92 28.98
CA ILE A 91 -6.47 21.24 28.49
C ILE A 91 -8.00 21.32 28.45
N ASP A 92 -8.73 22.03 29.32
CA ASP A 92 -8.41 22.94 30.43
C ASP A 92 -9.61 22.96 31.42
N ILE A 93 -9.34 23.42 32.65
CA ILE A 93 -10.30 23.72 33.74
C ILE A 93 -11.43 24.65 33.28
#